data_AF-A0A060YBT9-F1
#
_entry.id   AF-A0A060YBT9-F1
#
_cell.length_a   1.000
_cell.length_b   1.000
_cell.length_c   1.000
_cell.angle_alpha   90.00
_cell.angle_beta   90.00
_cell.angle_gamma   90.00
#
_symmetry.space_group_name_H-M   'P 1'
#
loop_
_entity.id
_entity.type
_entity.pdbx_description
1 polymer ?
#
loop_
_entity_poly.entity_id
_entity_poly.type
_entity_poly.pdbx_seq_one_letter_code
_entity_poly.pdbx_strand_id
1 'polypeptide(L)'
;MAHECKPCDIRTCPLKACESGRTLAKDPCGCCDQCSRLEWEPCGGKDWELGYCSLGLTCAAVSQTGAVTLPDIGVCKVLPDSPEAGLEDERCPLQTGCDRAGAMCVCDARQSCLGSFAYPDMESCMRAGKTESRRHEHRDRQREKFVGPSNPACMFSGCNLTGQGCVCESQSCHHHFTYINRSQCQEAAEEMKCVGITCPALSMPSCPEGSVLTKSYTPPAGCCPTVPPQCTCDLRACHKPQCPSGQKTVPLSQATGKPEDCCDVLECVKGNVYKPSRPRIGVVFFVFLLREVVLV
;
A
#
# COMPACT_ATOMS: atom_id res chain seq x y z
N MET A 1 -22.60 1.79 0.28
CA MET A 1 -22.93 2.66 -0.88
C MET A 1 -21.88 2.39 -1.93
N ALA A 2 -22.26 1.94 -3.12
CA ALA A 2 -21.31 1.74 -4.21
C ALA A 2 -20.85 3.11 -4.71
N HIS A 3 -19.55 3.37 -4.69
CA HIS A 3 -19.00 4.62 -5.19
C HIS A 3 -19.13 4.59 -6.72
N GLU A 4 -19.88 5.52 -7.31
CA GLU A 4 -20.00 5.62 -8.77
C GLU A 4 -18.70 6.18 -9.35
N CYS A 5 -17.89 5.28 -9.90
CA CYS A 5 -16.65 5.62 -10.56
C CYS A 5 -16.91 6.35 -11.88
N LYS A 6 -16.10 7.36 -12.17
CA LYS A 6 -16.13 8.02 -13.48
C LYS A 6 -15.67 7.04 -14.57
N PRO A 7 -16.18 7.16 -15.81
CA PRO A 7 -15.69 6.37 -16.93
C PRO A 7 -14.17 6.56 -17.11
N CYS A 8 -13.44 5.45 -17.20
CA CYS A 8 -11.99 5.47 -17.35
C CYS A 8 -11.57 5.58 -18.82
N ASP A 9 -10.77 6.59 -19.16
CA ASP A 9 -10.05 6.65 -20.43
C ASP A 9 -8.60 6.17 -20.26
N ILE A 10 -8.41 4.87 -20.39
CA ILE A 10 -7.12 4.19 -20.20
C ILE A 10 -6.02 4.78 -21.11
N ARG A 11 -6.37 5.35 -22.27
CA ARG A 11 -5.41 5.90 -23.22
C ARG A 11 -4.74 7.17 -22.71
N THR A 12 -5.37 7.84 -21.74
CA THR A 12 -4.83 9.05 -21.10
C THR A 12 -3.98 8.75 -19.88
N CYS A 13 -3.92 7.48 -19.44
CA CYS A 13 -3.14 7.10 -18.28
C CYS A 13 -1.62 7.29 -18.54
N PRO A 14 -0.90 7.95 -17.63
CA PRO A 14 0.54 8.07 -17.76
C PRO A 14 1.21 6.72 -17.53
N LEU A 15 2.21 6.36 -18.35
CA LEU A 15 3.10 5.26 -18.05
C LEU A 15 3.92 5.62 -16.81
N LYS A 16 3.78 4.83 -15.75
CA LYS A 16 4.47 5.05 -14.48
C LYS A 16 5.42 3.91 -14.19
N ALA A 17 6.70 4.26 -14.03
CA ALA A 17 7.67 3.41 -13.36
C ALA A 17 7.82 3.94 -11.93
N CYS A 18 7.59 3.08 -10.95
CA CYS A 18 7.67 3.47 -9.55
C CYS A 18 9.10 3.41 -9.04
N GLU A 19 9.46 4.38 -8.20
CA GLU A 19 10.72 4.40 -7.48
C GLU A 19 10.87 3.17 -6.57
N SER A 20 12.10 2.84 -6.19
CA SER A 20 12.39 1.70 -5.32
C SER A 20 11.59 1.77 -4.01
N GLY A 21 10.90 0.68 -3.70
CA GLY A 21 10.06 0.54 -2.50
C GLY A 21 8.57 0.82 -2.72
N ARG A 22 8.18 1.37 -3.87
CA ARG A 22 6.77 1.55 -4.26
C ARG A 22 6.34 0.46 -5.24
N THR A 23 5.10 -0.01 -5.12
CA THR A 23 4.48 -0.92 -6.08
C THR A 23 3.45 -0.17 -6.92
N LEU A 24 3.12 -0.73 -8.08
CA LEU A 24 2.00 -0.22 -8.86
C LEU A 24 0.71 -0.48 -8.08
N ALA A 25 -0.12 0.54 -8.02
CA ALA A 25 -1.40 0.53 -7.36
C ALA A 25 -2.45 1.16 -8.27
N LYS A 26 -3.63 0.56 -8.35
CA LYS A 26 -4.82 1.18 -8.92
C LYS A 26 -5.66 1.76 -7.79
N ASP A 27 -6.37 2.85 -8.08
CA ASP A 27 -7.45 3.27 -7.19
C ASP A 27 -8.59 2.23 -7.21
N PRO A 28 -9.50 2.23 -6.22
CA PRO A 28 -10.71 1.40 -6.22
C PRO A 28 -11.60 1.51 -7.46
N CYS A 29 -11.50 2.61 -8.23
CA CYS A 29 -12.17 2.73 -9.52
C CYS A 29 -11.43 2.04 -10.68
N GLY A 30 -10.19 1.59 -10.44
CA GLY A 30 -9.44 0.68 -11.30
C GLY A 30 -8.88 1.31 -12.57
N CYS A 31 -8.79 2.64 -12.67
CA CYS A 31 -8.52 3.30 -13.95
C CYS A 31 -7.04 3.31 -14.34
N CYS A 32 -6.25 4.17 -13.71
CA CYS A 32 -4.83 4.34 -14.04
C CYS A 32 -3.92 3.75 -12.97
N ASP A 33 -2.75 3.28 -13.39
CA ASP A 33 -1.72 2.88 -12.44
C ASP A 33 -1.07 4.10 -11.81
N GLN A 34 -0.97 4.07 -10.49
CA GLN A 34 -0.28 5.02 -9.64
C GLN A 34 0.78 4.28 -8.83
N CYS A 35 1.71 5.02 -8.23
CA CYS A 35 2.65 4.41 -7.29
C CYS A 35 2.05 4.41 -5.89
N SER A 36 2.14 3.26 -5.22
CA SER A 36 1.68 3.09 -3.86
C SER A 36 2.32 4.13 -2.92
N ARG A 37 1.54 4.62 -1.97
CA ARG A 37 1.95 5.57 -0.95
C ARG A 37 2.66 4.84 0.19
N LEU A 38 3.79 5.39 0.61
CA LEU A 38 4.61 4.83 1.68
C LEU A 38 4.15 5.30 3.06
N GLU A 39 4.76 4.76 4.11
CA GLU A 39 4.46 5.17 5.47
C GLU A 39 4.59 6.68 5.67
N TRP A 40 3.61 7.25 6.40
CA TRP A 40 3.48 8.68 6.68
C TRP A 40 3.18 9.57 5.49
N GLU A 41 2.91 9.00 4.31
CA GLU A 41 2.45 9.74 3.15
C GLU A 41 0.92 9.92 3.16
N PRO A 42 0.41 11.08 2.69
CA PRO A 42 -1.02 11.29 2.48
C PRO A 42 -1.59 10.28 1.47
N CYS A 43 -2.83 9.85 1.70
CA CYS A 43 -3.55 8.86 0.91
C CYS A 43 -5.06 9.14 0.89
N GLY A 44 -5.80 8.46 0.00
CA GLY A 44 -7.24 8.63 -0.12
C GLY A 44 -7.59 9.93 -0.84
N GLY A 45 -8.48 10.72 -0.24
CA GLY A 45 -9.08 11.89 -0.90
C GLY A 45 -10.21 11.52 -1.86
N LYS A 46 -10.76 12.54 -2.53
CA LYS A 46 -11.83 12.34 -3.50
C LYS A 46 -11.29 11.54 -4.68
N ASP A 47 -12.03 10.50 -5.08
CA ASP A 47 -11.65 9.60 -6.17
C ASP A 47 -10.22 9.01 -6.01
N TRP A 48 -9.69 8.92 -4.78
CA TRP A 48 -8.33 8.43 -4.49
C TRP A 48 -7.20 9.21 -5.16
N GLU A 49 -7.36 10.52 -5.34
CA GLU A 49 -6.37 11.40 -5.97
C GLU A 49 -5.01 11.43 -5.27
N LEU A 50 -4.95 11.13 -3.96
CA LEU A 50 -3.69 11.05 -3.22
C LEU A 50 -3.05 9.65 -3.24
N GLY A 51 -3.71 8.68 -3.86
CA GLY A 51 -3.21 7.33 -4.06
C GLY A 51 -3.54 6.36 -2.92
N TYR A 52 -3.20 5.10 -3.19
CA TYR A 52 -3.46 3.96 -2.33
C TYR A 52 -2.19 3.55 -1.57
N CYS A 53 -2.32 3.10 -0.33
CA CYS A 53 -1.18 2.75 0.52
C CYS A 53 -0.50 1.45 0.09
N SER A 54 0.81 1.34 0.32
CA SER A 54 1.55 0.10 0.07
C SER A 54 1.10 -1.04 0.99
N LEU A 55 1.54 -2.24 0.66
CA LEU A 55 1.22 -3.45 1.42
C LEU A 55 1.57 -3.31 2.91
N GLY A 56 0.67 -3.76 3.78
CA GLY A 56 0.78 -3.67 5.24
C GLY A 56 0.42 -2.30 5.83
N LEU A 57 0.06 -1.32 5.00
CA LEU A 57 -0.35 0.01 5.42
C LEU A 57 -1.83 0.24 5.14
N THR A 58 -2.53 0.79 6.12
CA THR A 58 -3.91 1.25 5.98
C THR A 58 -3.93 2.75 5.80
N CYS A 59 -4.80 3.25 4.91
CA CYS A 59 -5.07 4.68 4.85
C CYS A 59 -5.89 5.07 6.09
N ALA A 60 -5.20 5.58 7.10
CA ALA A 60 -5.74 5.85 8.42
C ALA A 60 -6.04 7.33 8.61
N ALA A 61 -7.06 7.64 9.41
CA ALA A 61 -7.39 9.02 9.74
C ALA A 61 -6.23 9.71 10.48
N VAL A 62 -6.07 11.02 10.26
CA VAL A 62 -5.01 11.81 10.94
C VAL A 62 -5.30 11.95 12.43
N SER A 63 -6.57 12.07 12.81
CA SER A 63 -7.04 12.39 14.16
C SER A 63 -7.92 11.29 14.77
N GLN A 64 -7.77 10.04 14.32
CA GLN A 64 -8.47 8.87 14.86
C GLN A 64 -7.55 7.64 14.79
N THR A 65 -7.91 6.57 15.50
CA THR A 65 -7.14 5.32 15.56
C THR A 65 -7.40 4.35 14.40
N GLY A 66 -8.44 4.59 13.61
CA GLY A 66 -8.89 3.69 12.55
C GLY A 66 -8.60 4.14 11.12
N ALA A 67 -9.13 3.36 10.16
CA ALA A 67 -9.13 3.70 8.75
C ALA A 67 -9.87 5.03 8.50
N VAL A 68 -9.44 5.78 7.49
CA VAL A 68 -10.08 7.03 7.09
C VAL A 68 -11.48 6.75 6.52
N THR A 69 -12.42 7.66 6.79
CA THR A 69 -13.73 7.64 6.14
C THR A 69 -13.62 8.36 4.81
N LEU A 70 -13.75 7.63 3.69
CA LEU A 70 -13.71 8.24 2.36
C LEU A 70 -14.89 9.22 2.19
N PRO A 71 -14.69 10.37 1.51
CA PRO A 71 -13.53 10.75 0.69
C PRO A 71 -12.44 11.54 1.45
N ASP A 72 -12.38 11.46 2.78
CA ASP A 72 -11.41 12.24 3.54
C ASP A 72 -9.96 11.81 3.24
N ILE A 73 -9.04 12.74 3.47
CA ILE A 73 -7.60 12.52 3.30
C ILE A 73 -7.07 11.83 4.57
N GLY A 74 -6.44 10.67 4.37
CA GLY A 74 -5.77 9.93 5.42
C GLY A 74 -4.25 9.96 5.27
N VAL A 75 -3.59 9.12 6.07
CA VAL A 75 -2.15 8.88 6.05
C VAL A 75 -1.91 7.37 6.08
N CYS A 76 -0.94 6.89 5.32
CA CYS A 76 -0.57 5.47 5.34
C CYS A 76 0.15 5.13 6.65
N LYS A 77 -0.48 4.27 7.46
CA LYS A 77 0.03 3.82 8.75
C LYS A 77 -0.13 2.32 8.90
N VAL A 78 0.70 1.73 9.75
CA VAL A 78 0.45 0.38 10.26
C VAL A 78 -0.64 0.46 11.34
N LEU A 79 -1.77 -0.20 11.11
CA LEU A 79 -2.78 -0.38 12.13
C LEU A 79 -2.62 -1.79 12.74
N PRO A 80 -2.52 -1.93 14.08
CA PRO A 80 -2.34 -3.23 14.72
C PRO A 80 -3.44 -4.24 14.42
N ASP A 81 -4.65 -3.78 14.16
CA ASP A 81 -5.82 -4.63 13.91
C ASP A 81 -5.93 -5.09 12.43
N SER A 82 -5.10 -4.54 11.53
CA SER A 82 -5.10 -4.89 10.12
C SER A 82 -3.67 -5.02 9.55
N PRO A 83 -2.90 -6.02 10.03
CA PRO A 83 -1.51 -6.24 9.60
C PRO A 83 -1.39 -6.66 8.13
N GLU A 84 -2.45 -7.24 7.57
CA GLU A 84 -2.54 -7.74 6.19
C GLU A 84 -3.14 -6.70 5.22
N ALA A 85 -3.25 -5.44 5.65
CA ALA A 85 -3.85 -4.38 4.85
C ALA A 85 -3.23 -4.27 3.45
N GLY A 86 -4.07 -4.14 2.43
CA GLY A 86 -3.64 -4.01 1.04
C GLY A 86 -3.42 -5.33 0.29
N LEU A 87 -3.46 -6.50 0.96
CA LEU A 87 -3.51 -7.79 0.25
C LEU A 87 -4.83 -7.95 -0.50
N GLU A 88 -5.93 -7.80 0.24
CA GLU A 88 -7.29 -7.87 -0.28
C GLU A 88 -8.08 -6.65 0.20
N ASP A 89 -8.87 -6.07 -0.70
CA ASP A 89 -9.79 -4.98 -0.42
C ASP A 89 -10.97 -5.07 -1.40
N GLU A 90 -12.16 -5.35 -0.86
CA GLU A 90 -13.42 -5.52 -1.60
C GLU A 90 -13.80 -4.30 -2.45
N ARG A 91 -13.26 -3.12 -2.12
CA ARG A 91 -13.49 -1.89 -2.88
C ARG A 91 -12.68 -1.87 -4.17
N CYS A 92 -11.62 -2.65 -4.24
CA CYS A 92 -10.69 -2.65 -5.35
C CYS A 92 -11.13 -3.60 -6.48
N PRO A 93 -10.68 -3.34 -7.72
CA PRO A 93 -10.96 -4.23 -8.84
C PRO A 93 -10.36 -5.63 -8.61
N LEU A 94 -10.96 -6.62 -9.25
CA LEU A 94 -10.39 -7.96 -9.33
C LEU A 94 -9.10 -7.91 -10.17
N GLN A 95 -7.97 -8.17 -9.53
CA GLN A 95 -6.69 -8.37 -10.19
C GLN A 95 -6.45 -9.86 -10.42
N THR A 96 -6.04 -10.19 -11.63
CA THR A 96 -5.65 -11.55 -12.03
C THR A 96 -4.18 -11.57 -12.39
N GLY A 97 -3.47 -12.59 -11.95
CA GLY A 97 -2.09 -12.79 -12.36
C GLY A 97 -1.53 -14.09 -11.82
N CYS A 98 -0.23 -14.27 -11.99
CA CYS A 98 0.46 -15.51 -11.66
C CYS A 98 1.77 -15.27 -10.93
N ASP A 99 2.09 -16.18 -10.03
CA ASP A 99 3.34 -16.23 -9.29
C ASP A 99 4.06 -17.56 -9.51
N ARG A 100 5.37 -17.57 -9.26
CA ARG A 100 6.18 -18.78 -9.31
C ARG A 100 6.16 -19.51 -7.98
N ALA A 101 5.73 -20.76 -8.00
CA ALA A 101 5.88 -21.71 -6.91
C ALA A 101 6.91 -22.78 -7.32
N GLY A 102 8.19 -22.44 -7.17
CA GLY A 102 9.30 -23.28 -7.64
C GLY A 102 9.34 -23.36 -9.18
N ALA A 103 9.21 -24.56 -9.73
CA ALA A 103 9.20 -24.79 -11.18
C ALA A 103 7.82 -24.57 -11.83
N MET A 104 6.76 -24.46 -11.01
CA MET A 104 5.38 -24.32 -11.48
C MET A 104 4.92 -22.87 -11.36
N CYS A 105 3.98 -22.50 -12.23
CA CYS A 105 3.28 -21.23 -12.18
C CYS A 105 1.89 -21.44 -11.60
N VAL A 106 1.53 -20.62 -10.62
CA VAL A 106 0.23 -20.64 -9.94
C VAL A 106 -0.44 -19.30 -10.23
N CYS A 107 -1.63 -19.34 -10.83
CA CYS A 107 -2.40 -18.15 -11.15
C CYS A 107 -3.60 -18.06 -10.21
N ASP A 108 -3.92 -16.84 -9.81
CA ASP A 108 -4.99 -16.54 -8.86
C ASP A 108 -5.66 -15.21 -9.23
N ALA A 109 -6.79 -14.92 -8.59
CA ALA A 109 -7.52 -13.68 -8.75
C ALA A 109 -7.95 -13.13 -7.39
N ARG A 110 -7.60 -11.88 -7.10
CA ARG A 110 -7.87 -11.23 -5.80
C ARG A 110 -8.37 -9.81 -6.00
N GLN A 111 -9.33 -9.37 -5.20
CA GLN A 111 -9.74 -7.97 -5.18
C GLN A 111 -8.66 -7.16 -4.45
N SER A 112 -7.84 -6.45 -5.20
CA SER A 112 -6.73 -5.70 -4.64
C SER A 112 -6.44 -4.46 -5.46
N CYS A 113 -6.05 -3.39 -4.79
CA CYS A 113 -5.56 -2.20 -5.45
C CYS A 113 -4.07 -2.31 -5.75
N LEU A 114 -3.35 -3.27 -5.17
CA LEU A 114 -1.91 -3.43 -5.36
C LEU A 114 -1.61 -4.50 -6.39
N GLY A 115 -0.71 -4.21 -7.32
CA GLY A 115 -0.17 -5.21 -8.25
C GLY A 115 0.73 -6.20 -7.50
N SER A 116 0.16 -7.30 -7.02
CA SER A 116 0.89 -8.30 -6.22
C SER A 116 1.47 -9.46 -7.03
N PHE A 117 0.98 -9.67 -8.25
CA PHE A 117 1.42 -10.78 -9.10
C PHE A 117 2.72 -10.46 -9.84
N ALA A 118 3.67 -11.40 -9.83
CA ALA A 118 4.92 -11.26 -10.57
C ALA A 118 4.73 -11.27 -12.09
N TYR A 119 3.67 -11.93 -12.57
CA TYR A 119 3.37 -12.08 -14.00
C TYR A 119 1.89 -11.83 -14.29
N PRO A 120 1.57 -11.19 -15.43
CA PRO A 120 0.18 -10.92 -15.81
C PRO A 120 -0.59 -12.18 -16.24
N ASP A 121 0.12 -13.21 -16.72
CA ASP A 121 -0.49 -14.41 -17.27
C ASP A 121 0.42 -15.65 -17.13
N MET A 122 -0.20 -16.82 -17.31
CA MET A 122 0.46 -18.12 -17.19
C MET A 122 1.62 -18.29 -18.19
N GLU A 123 1.47 -17.81 -19.42
CA GLU A 123 2.49 -17.97 -20.46
C GLU A 123 3.74 -17.16 -20.12
N SER A 124 3.55 -15.90 -19.70
CA SER A 124 4.60 -15.00 -19.22
C SER A 124 5.37 -15.62 -18.05
N CYS A 125 4.65 -16.20 -17.07
CA CYS A 125 5.26 -16.87 -15.91
C CYS A 125 6.08 -18.11 -16.31
N MET A 126 5.54 -18.94 -17.21
CA MET A 126 6.20 -20.17 -17.66
C MET A 126 7.44 -19.87 -18.51
N ARG A 127 7.38 -18.83 -19.33
CA ARG A 127 8.51 -18.37 -20.16
C ARG A 127 9.69 -17.92 -19.31
N ALA A 128 9.44 -17.22 -18.20
CA ALA A 128 10.48 -16.78 -17.28
C ALA A 128 11.31 -17.96 -16.72
N GLY A 129 10.69 -19.09 -16.38
CA GLY A 129 11.40 -20.26 -15.85
C GLY A 129 12.29 -20.98 -16.82
N LYS A 130 11.95 -20.96 -18.11
CA LYS A 130 12.79 -21.56 -19.15
C LYS A 130 14.11 -20.79 -19.32
N THR A 131 14.17 -19.53 -18.90
CA THR A 131 15.38 -18.70 -18.99
C THR A 131 16.37 -18.92 -17.85
N GLU A 132 15.94 -19.38 -16.67
CA GLU A 132 16.83 -19.71 -15.56
C GLU A 132 17.60 -21.02 -15.78
N SER A 133 16.97 -22.05 -16.36
CA SER A 133 17.67 -23.29 -16.72
C SER A 133 18.74 -23.12 -17.80
N ARG A 134 18.73 -22.03 -18.56
CA ARG A 134 19.76 -21.72 -19.57
C ARG A 134 20.89 -20.81 -19.07
N ARG A 135 20.72 -20.15 -17.92
CA ARG A 135 21.77 -19.26 -17.36
C ARG A 135 22.87 -20.01 -16.61
N HIS A 136 22.66 -21.27 -16.22
CA HIS A 136 23.68 -22.08 -15.56
C HIS A 136 24.60 -22.87 -16.53
N GLU A 137 24.30 -22.89 -17.84
CA GLU A 137 25.10 -23.65 -18.81
C GLU A 137 25.79 -22.76 -19.87
N HIS A 138 25.54 -21.45 -19.89
CA HIS A 138 26.05 -20.54 -20.93
C HIS A 138 26.97 -19.42 -20.41
N ARG A 139 27.52 -19.55 -19.20
CA ARG A 139 28.50 -18.57 -18.66
C ARG A 139 29.96 -18.88 -19.02
N ASP A 140 30.26 -19.98 -19.72
CA ASP A 140 31.64 -20.32 -20.09
C ASP A 140 31.94 -20.39 -21.60
N ARG A 141 31.02 -19.98 -22.49
CA ARG A 141 31.28 -20.13 -23.94
C ARG A 141 30.77 -19.05 -24.88
N GLN A 142 30.59 -17.83 -24.42
CA GLN A 142 30.34 -16.71 -25.33
C GLN A 142 31.17 -15.47 -24.99
N ARG A 143 32.49 -15.66 -25.02
CA ARG A 143 33.43 -14.61 -25.42
C ARG A 143 33.93 -14.91 -26.83
N GLU A 144 33.01 -15.00 -27.79
CA GLU A 144 33.35 -14.92 -29.20
C GLU A 144 32.92 -13.55 -29.69
N LYS A 145 33.96 -12.75 -29.97
CA LYS A 145 33.89 -11.43 -30.56
C LYS A 145 33.06 -11.50 -31.84
N PHE A 146 31.87 -10.92 -31.82
CA PHE A 146 31.21 -10.52 -33.04
C PHE A 146 31.92 -9.27 -33.57
N VAL A 147 32.90 -9.44 -34.45
CA VAL A 147 33.44 -8.36 -35.27
C VAL A 147 32.70 -8.42 -36.61
N GLY A 148 31.48 -7.88 -36.61
CA GLY A 148 30.77 -7.53 -37.84
C GLY A 148 31.13 -6.09 -38.25
N PRO A 149 31.04 -5.72 -39.54
CA PRO A 149 31.49 -4.42 -40.01
C PRO A 149 30.67 -3.31 -39.35
N SER A 150 31.33 -2.45 -38.59
CA SER A 150 30.73 -1.25 -38.00
C SER A 150 30.43 -0.28 -39.14
N ASN A 151 29.19 -0.30 -39.63
CA ASN A 151 28.72 0.69 -40.60
C ASN A 151 28.62 2.04 -39.85
N PRO A 152 29.36 3.10 -40.22
CA PRO A 152 29.38 4.36 -39.48
C PRO A 152 28.19 5.22 -39.94
N ALA A 153 26.98 4.76 -39.70
CA ALA A 153 25.78 5.53 -39.98
C ALA A 153 25.15 5.92 -38.65
N CYS A 154 25.40 7.17 -38.24
CA CYS A 154 24.65 7.91 -37.23
C CYS A 154 24.12 7.08 -36.05
N MET A 155 24.98 6.70 -35.10
CA MET A 155 24.57 5.86 -33.95
C MET A 155 24.18 6.66 -32.70
N PHE A 156 24.21 7.99 -32.74
CA PHE A 156 23.93 8.79 -31.56
C PHE A 156 22.41 9.01 -31.44
N SER A 157 21.87 8.66 -30.28
CA SER A 157 20.50 8.96 -29.88
C SER A 157 20.53 9.70 -28.56
N GLY A 158 19.66 10.69 -28.42
CA GLY A 158 19.54 11.43 -27.19
C GLY A 158 18.41 12.44 -27.26
N CYS A 159 18.27 13.25 -26.21
CA CYS A 159 17.18 14.20 -26.07
C CYS A 159 17.69 15.58 -25.68
N ASN A 160 16.96 16.60 -26.12
CA ASN A 160 17.15 17.98 -25.72
C ASN A 160 15.89 18.52 -25.06
N LEU A 161 16.10 19.33 -24.02
CA LEU A 161 15.03 20.02 -23.33
C LEU A 161 14.71 21.32 -24.07
N THR A 162 13.44 21.51 -24.40
CA THR A 162 12.91 22.71 -25.08
C THR A 162 11.81 23.33 -24.24
N GLY A 163 11.37 24.55 -24.58
CA GLY A 163 10.25 25.20 -23.89
C GLY A 163 8.92 24.45 -23.97
N GLN A 164 8.79 23.45 -24.86
CA GLN A 164 7.63 22.57 -24.99
C GLN A 164 7.86 21.17 -24.38
N GLY A 165 8.98 20.96 -23.69
CA GLY A 165 9.36 19.69 -23.08
C GLY A 165 10.48 18.95 -23.83
N CYS A 166 10.53 17.64 -23.67
CA CYS A 166 11.63 16.82 -24.17
C CYS A 166 11.43 16.30 -25.59
N VAL A 167 12.32 16.73 -26.46
CA VAL A 167 12.42 16.31 -27.86
C VAL A 167 13.59 15.34 -27.98
N CYS A 168 13.30 14.12 -28.42
CA CYS A 168 14.30 13.06 -28.57
C CYS A 168 14.45 12.70 -30.03
N GLU A 169 15.69 12.49 -30.46
CA GLU A 169 16.01 12.07 -31.81
C GLU A 169 16.86 10.80 -31.77
N SER A 170 16.59 9.88 -32.68
CA SER A 170 17.37 8.66 -32.85
C SER A 170 18.04 8.69 -34.21
N GLN A 171 19.23 8.08 -34.30
CA GLN A 171 20.03 8.00 -35.53
C GLN A 171 20.62 9.34 -36.00
N SER A 172 21.15 10.13 -35.07
CA SER A 172 21.91 11.35 -35.37
C SER A 172 23.41 11.04 -35.58
N CYS A 173 24.03 11.73 -36.52
CA CYS A 173 25.47 11.68 -36.78
C CYS A 173 26.27 12.67 -35.92
N HIS A 174 25.61 13.54 -35.15
CA HIS A 174 26.24 14.56 -34.32
C HIS A 174 25.86 14.37 -32.86
N HIS A 175 26.85 14.41 -31.96
CA HIS A 175 26.64 14.38 -30.51
C HIS A 175 26.27 15.78 -30.00
N HIS A 176 24.98 16.09 -29.99
CA HIS A 176 24.44 17.41 -29.59
C HIS A 176 23.26 17.30 -28.60
N PHE A 177 23.09 16.12 -28.01
CA PHE A 177 22.04 15.86 -27.04
C PHE A 177 22.53 16.17 -25.63
N THR A 178 21.68 16.87 -24.86
CA THR A 178 21.95 17.20 -23.46
C THR A 178 21.70 15.99 -22.55
N TYR A 179 20.76 15.13 -22.94
CA TYR A 179 20.37 13.94 -22.17
C TYR A 179 20.52 12.68 -23.01
N ILE A 180 20.99 11.60 -22.37
CA ILE A 180 21.26 10.32 -23.03
C ILE A 180 19.95 9.59 -23.36
N ASN A 181 18.92 9.77 -22.53
CA ASN A 181 17.64 9.09 -22.69
C ASN A 181 16.46 10.01 -22.37
N ARG A 182 15.26 9.58 -22.82
CA ARG A 182 14.02 10.35 -22.65
C ARG A 182 13.65 10.55 -21.18
N SER A 183 13.92 9.56 -20.33
CA SER A 183 13.61 9.64 -18.90
C SER A 183 14.41 10.74 -18.19
N GLN A 184 15.72 10.82 -18.41
CA GLN A 184 16.57 11.88 -17.83
C GLN A 184 16.15 13.27 -18.32
N CYS A 185 15.80 13.38 -19.60
CA CYS A 185 15.28 14.62 -20.14
C CYS A 185 13.95 14.99 -19.46
N GLN A 186 13.01 14.05 -19.35
CA GLN A 186 11.70 14.32 -18.74
C GLN A 186 11.83 14.75 -17.28
N GLU A 187 12.73 14.14 -16.51
CA GLU A 187 13.02 14.55 -15.14
C GLU A 187 13.49 16.02 -15.08
N ALA A 188 14.42 16.40 -15.94
CA ALA A 188 14.86 17.80 -16.04
C ALA A 188 13.74 18.74 -16.56
N ALA A 189 12.84 18.26 -17.41
CA ALA A 189 11.68 19.01 -17.86
C ALA A 189 10.71 19.31 -16.71
N GLU A 190 10.46 18.31 -15.85
CA GLU A 190 9.64 18.48 -14.64
C GLU A 190 10.28 19.49 -13.69
N GLU A 191 11.60 19.42 -13.48
CA GLU A 191 12.33 20.38 -12.63
C GLU A 191 12.20 21.82 -13.13
N MET A 192 12.25 22.01 -14.46
CA MET A 192 12.10 23.34 -15.08
C MET A 192 10.68 23.91 -14.99
N LYS A 193 9.63 23.09 -14.79
CA LYS A 193 8.25 23.59 -14.67
C LYS A 193 8.04 24.49 -13.45
N CYS A 194 8.83 24.29 -12.41
CA CYS A 194 8.66 24.95 -11.13
C CYS A 194 9.67 26.08 -10.87
N VAL A 195 10.51 26.39 -11.87
CA VAL A 195 11.51 27.46 -11.75
C VAL A 195 10.82 28.82 -11.63
N GLY A 196 11.21 29.59 -10.61
CA GLY A 196 10.65 30.91 -10.32
C GLY A 196 9.33 30.90 -9.54
N ILE A 197 8.80 29.74 -9.18
CA ILE A 197 7.61 29.62 -8.32
C ILE A 197 8.06 29.65 -6.85
N THR A 198 7.49 30.58 -6.09
CA THR A 198 7.68 30.65 -4.63
C THR A 198 6.44 30.08 -3.95
N CYS A 199 6.61 28.98 -3.22
CA CYS A 199 5.50 28.33 -2.52
C CYS A 199 5.19 28.99 -1.17
N PRO A 200 3.94 28.89 -0.68
CA PRO A 200 3.59 29.33 0.66
C PRO A 200 4.46 28.64 1.72
N ALA A 201 4.87 29.40 2.73
CA ALA A 201 5.59 28.84 3.86
C ALA A 201 4.68 27.83 4.60
N LEU A 202 5.08 26.56 4.61
CA LEU A 202 4.40 25.55 5.40
C LEU A 202 4.89 25.60 6.85
N SER A 203 3.95 25.68 7.79
CA SER A 203 4.27 25.52 9.21
C SER A 203 4.65 24.06 9.48
N MET A 204 5.84 23.83 10.03
CA MET A 204 6.28 22.51 10.51
C MET A 204 6.08 22.43 12.02
N PRO A 205 4.97 21.83 12.51
CA PRO A 205 4.74 21.71 13.94
C PRO A 205 5.72 20.72 14.58
N SER A 206 6.14 21.00 15.81
CA SER A 206 6.77 20.00 16.69
C SER A 206 5.67 19.07 17.22
N CYS A 207 5.75 17.78 16.90
CA CYS A 207 4.73 16.83 17.34
C CYS A 207 4.92 16.40 18.80
N PRO A 208 3.83 16.16 19.54
CA PRO A 208 3.89 15.61 20.89
C PRO A 208 4.44 14.17 20.89
N GLU A 209 4.85 13.67 22.06
CA GLU A 209 5.30 12.28 22.20
C GLU A 209 4.22 11.29 21.76
N GLY A 210 4.64 10.21 21.08
CA GLY A 210 3.73 9.23 20.48
C GLY A 210 3.11 9.67 19.15
N SER A 211 3.41 10.89 18.68
CA SER A 211 3.03 11.38 17.36
C SER A 211 4.21 11.58 16.42
N VAL A 212 3.94 11.44 15.14
CA VAL A 212 4.90 11.58 14.03
C VAL A 212 4.40 12.61 13.05
N LEU A 213 5.33 13.39 12.48
CA LEU A 213 5.04 14.38 11.45
C LEU A 213 4.87 13.69 10.09
N THR A 214 3.75 13.90 9.44
CA THR A 214 3.47 13.33 8.11
C THR A 214 4.28 14.03 7.02
N LYS A 215 4.42 13.38 5.86
CA LYS A 215 5.00 14.01 4.68
C LYS A 215 3.99 14.95 4.02
N SER A 216 4.48 16.02 3.41
CA SER A 216 3.66 16.85 2.52
C SER A 216 3.35 16.12 1.21
N TYR A 217 2.24 16.48 0.57
CA TYR A 217 1.92 16.01 -0.78
C TYR A 217 1.91 17.18 -1.76
N THR A 218 2.67 17.01 -2.85
CA THR A 218 2.66 17.89 -4.01
C THR A 218 2.09 17.09 -5.20
N PRO A 219 1.01 17.56 -5.84
CA PRO A 219 0.45 16.89 -7.01
C PRO A 219 1.49 16.80 -8.15
N PRO A 220 1.48 15.74 -8.98
CA PRO A 220 2.48 15.55 -10.04
C PRO A 220 2.63 16.70 -11.05
N ALA A 221 1.57 17.49 -11.27
CA ALA A 221 1.59 18.66 -12.16
C ALA A 221 1.71 19.99 -11.40
N GLY A 222 1.73 19.95 -10.06
CA GLY A 222 1.82 21.12 -9.20
C GLY A 222 3.25 21.35 -8.71
N CYS A 223 3.58 22.60 -8.43
CA CYS A 223 4.89 22.96 -7.90
C CYS A 223 4.91 23.14 -6.38
N CYS A 224 3.73 23.35 -5.78
CA CYS A 224 3.59 23.59 -4.36
C CYS A 224 2.79 22.49 -3.68
N PRO A 225 3.17 22.14 -2.44
CA PRO A 225 2.44 21.16 -1.66
C PRO A 225 1.02 21.63 -1.39
N THR A 226 0.05 20.77 -1.69
CA THR A 226 -1.38 21.03 -1.42
C THR A 226 -1.82 20.45 -0.09
N VAL A 227 -1.13 19.42 0.41
CA VAL A 227 -1.33 18.88 1.75
C VAL A 227 -0.09 19.19 2.60
N PRO A 228 -0.23 20.03 3.64
CA PRO A 228 0.87 20.32 4.56
C PRO A 228 1.16 19.12 5.48
N PRO A 229 2.37 19.05 6.06
CA PRO A 229 2.69 18.06 7.08
C PRO A 229 1.84 18.31 8.34
N GLN A 230 1.33 17.24 8.94
CA GLN A 230 0.48 17.27 10.13
C GLN A 230 0.98 16.23 11.14
N CYS A 231 0.78 16.48 12.43
CA CYS A 231 1.09 15.49 13.45
C CYS A 231 0.00 14.42 13.49
N THR A 232 0.42 13.16 13.61
CA THR A 232 -0.51 12.04 13.69
C THR A 232 0.06 10.92 14.57
N CYS A 233 -0.81 10.13 15.18
CA CYS A 233 -0.40 9.08 16.10
C CYS A 233 0.38 7.94 15.42
N ASP A 234 1.46 7.49 16.07
CA ASP A 234 2.08 6.19 15.80
C ASP A 234 1.52 5.13 16.75
N LEU A 235 0.51 4.41 16.27
CA LEU A 235 -0.18 3.39 17.06
C LEU A 235 0.68 2.17 17.39
N ARG A 236 1.83 1.99 16.72
CA ARG A 236 2.78 0.92 17.09
C ARG A 236 3.56 1.26 18.34
N ALA A 237 3.69 2.54 18.66
CA ALA A 237 4.32 3.01 19.89
C ALA A 237 3.43 2.78 21.12
N CYS A 238 2.15 2.44 20.93
CA CYS A 238 1.23 2.15 22.02
C CYS A 238 1.63 0.88 22.78
N HIS A 239 2.01 1.05 24.05
CA HIS A 239 2.39 -0.05 24.91
C HIS A 239 1.16 -0.87 25.33
N LYS A 240 1.18 -2.17 25.04
CA LYS A 240 0.21 -3.13 25.60
C LYS A 240 0.83 -3.77 26.85
N PRO A 241 0.28 -3.54 28.06
CA PRO A 241 0.85 -4.09 29.29
C PRO A 241 0.77 -5.62 29.29
N GLN A 242 1.89 -6.27 29.62
CA GLN A 242 1.92 -7.72 29.85
C GLN A 242 1.47 -8.03 31.28
N CYS A 243 0.24 -8.48 31.45
CA CYS A 243 -0.27 -8.85 32.76
C CYS A 243 0.31 -10.19 33.25
N PRO A 244 0.68 -10.30 34.53
CA PRO A 244 1.15 -11.54 35.13
C PRO A 244 0.06 -12.63 35.15
N SER A 245 0.47 -13.89 35.28
CA SER A 245 -0.43 -15.05 35.24
C SER A 245 -1.61 -14.92 36.20
N GLY A 246 -2.83 -15.07 35.67
CA GLY A 246 -4.08 -14.94 36.42
C GLY A 246 -4.70 -13.53 36.42
N GLN A 247 -4.07 -12.57 35.75
CA GLN A 247 -4.66 -11.25 35.47
C GLN A 247 -5.06 -11.13 34.00
N LYS A 248 -6.08 -10.34 33.71
CA LYS A 248 -6.52 -9.98 32.36
C LYS A 248 -6.41 -8.47 32.18
N THR A 249 -6.00 -8.03 30.99
CA THR A 249 -6.06 -6.63 30.58
C THR A 249 -7.52 -6.20 30.38
N VAL A 250 -7.90 -5.09 30.99
CA VAL A 250 -9.21 -4.44 30.79
C VAL A 250 -8.97 -2.99 30.37
N PRO A 251 -9.70 -2.47 29.36
CA PRO A 251 -9.59 -1.08 28.97
C PRO A 251 -10.20 -0.16 30.02
N LEU A 252 -9.42 0.80 30.50
CA LEU A 252 -9.87 1.88 31.40
C LEU A 252 -10.37 3.08 30.61
N SER A 253 -9.64 3.48 29.56
CA SER A 253 -10.04 4.56 28.66
C SER A 253 -9.61 4.27 27.24
N GLN A 254 -10.48 4.61 26.30
CA GLN A 254 -10.19 4.52 24.87
C GLN A 254 -9.55 5.81 24.39
N ALA A 255 -8.47 5.71 23.64
CA ALA A 255 -7.82 6.84 23.03
C ALA A 255 -8.69 7.46 21.95
N THR A 256 -8.66 8.79 21.89
CA THR A 256 -9.32 9.55 20.83
C THR A 256 -8.60 9.43 19.49
N GLY A 257 -7.31 9.06 19.49
CA GLY A 257 -6.48 8.98 18.28
C GLY A 257 -5.99 10.35 17.80
N LYS A 258 -6.11 11.38 18.64
CA LYS A 258 -5.49 12.69 18.41
C LYS A 258 -4.03 12.66 18.86
N PRO A 259 -3.15 13.50 18.31
CA PRO A 259 -1.73 13.48 18.63
C PRO A 259 -1.34 13.47 20.12
N GLU A 260 -2.16 14.06 20.99
CA GLU A 260 -1.93 14.09 22.45
C GLU A 260 -2.50 12.88 23.21
N ASP A 261 -3.36 12.08 22.56
CA ASP A 261 -4.12 10.98 23.15
C ASP A 261 -4.25 9.84 22.12
N CYS A 262 -3.12 9.16 21.89
CA CYS A 262 -2.96 8.17 20.84
C CYS A 262 -3.26 6.72 21.26
N CYS A 263 -3.12 6.39 22.55
CA CYS A 263 -3.07 5.00 23.01
C CYS A 263 -4.08 4.73 24.12
N ASP A 264 -4.80 3.62 24.02
CA ASP A 264 -5.74 3.17 25.05
C ASP A 264 -5.00 2.94 26.38
N VAL A 265 -5.63 3.32 27.49
CA VAL A 265 -5.12 3.02 28.83
C VAL A 265 -5.71 1.70 29.28
N LEU A 266 -4.83 0.70 29.48
CA LEU A 266 -5.19 -0.66 29.86
C LEU A 266 -4.69 -0.97 31.27
N GLU A 267 -5.51 -1.63 32.09
CA GLU A 267 -5.14 -2.09 33.43
C GLU A 267 -5.24 -3.60 33.57
N CYS A 268 -4.34 -4.17 34.37
CA CYS A 268 -4.34 -5.59 34.70
C CYS A 268 -5.21 -5.87 35.93
N VAL A 269 -6.34 -6.53 35.73
CA VAL A 269 -7.24 -6.95 36.82
C VAL A 269 -7.12 -8.45 37.09
N LYS A 270 -7.18 -8.86 38.35
CA LYS A 270 -7.18 -10.29 38.74
C LYS A 270 -8.46 -10.96 38.23
N GLY A 271 -8.32 -12.00 37.42
CA GLY A 271 -9.45 -12.79 36.96
C GLY A 271 -10.05 -13.56 38.14
N ASN A 272 -11.30 -13.26 38.51
CA ASN A 272 -12.06 -14.15 39.38
C ASN A 272 -12.27 -15.47 38.63
N VAL A 273 -11.52 -16.50 38.99
CA VAL A 273 -11.83 -17.87 38.60
C VAL A 273 -13.19 -18.18 39.20
N TYR A 274 -14.25 -18.13 38.40
CA TYR A 274 -15.53 -18.75 38.76
C TYR A 274 -15.23 -20.22 39.02
N LYS A 275 -15.07 -20.59 40.30
CA LYS A 275 -15.13 -21.99 40.72
C LYS A 275 -16.55 -22.44 40.42
N PRO A 276 -16.79 -23.39 39.50
CA PRO A 276 -18.09 -24.01 39.42
C PRO A 276 -18.34 -24.69 40.76
N SER A 277 -19.32 -24.18 41.51
CA SER A 277 -19.85 -24.84 42.69
C SER A 277 -20.29 -26.23 42.28
N ARG A 278 -19.59 -27.27 42.76
CA ARG A 278 -20.00 -28.67 42.61
C ARG A 278 -21.48 -28.80 42.96
N PRO A 279 -22.36 -29.32 42.09
CA PRO A 279 -23.69 -29.70 42.53
C PRO A 279 -23.53 -30.84 43.53
N ARG A 280 -24.02 -30.65 44.77
CA ARG A 280 -24.23 -31.77 45.69
C ARG A 280 -25.25 -32.69 45.04
N ILE A 281 -24.84 -33.91 44.73
CA ILE A 281 -25.73 -35.02 44.35
C ILE A 281 -26.66 -35.25 45.55
N GLY A 282 -27.84 -34.63 45.50
CA GLY A 282 -28.96 -34.93 46.36
C GLY A 282 -29.74 -36.08 45.74
N VAL A 283 -29.80 -37.18 46.49
CA VAL A 283 -30.54 -38.41 46.19
C VAL A 283 -31.96 -38.08 45.73
N VAL A 284 -32.28 -38.38 44.47
CA VAL A 284 -33.66 -38.34 43.96
C VAL A 284 -34.37 -39.59 44.52
N PHE A 285 -35.19 -39.39 45.54
CA PHE A 285 -36.14 -40.40 46.02
C PHE A 285 -37.21 -40.61 44.94
N PHE A 286 -37.16 -41.75 44.27
CA PHE A 286 -38.31 -42.29 43.53
C PHE A 286 -39.35 -42.74 44.55
N VAL A 287 -40.43 -41.98 44.70
CA VAL A 287 -41.65 -42.46 45.36
C VAL A 287 -42.70 -42.70 44.28
N PHE A 288 -42.82 -43.97 43.90
CA PHE A 288 -44.00 -44.51 43.26
C PHE A 288 -45.18 -44.39 44.24
N LEU A 289 -46.29 -43.77 43.84
CA LEU A 289 -47.58 -44.04 44.45
C LEU A 289 -48.71 -43.87 43.44
N LEU A 290 -49.31 -45.02 43.16
CA LEU A 290 -50.55 -45.25 42.42
C LEU A 290 -51.76 -44.57 43.08
N ARG A 291 -52.67 -44.03 42.25
CA ARG A 291 -54.14 -44.15 42.35
C ARG A 291 -54.75 -43.36 41.17
N GLU A 292 -55.25 -44.02 40.13
CA GLU A 292 -56.60 -44.57 39.98
C GLU A 292 -57.74 -43.53 39.89
N VAL A 293 -58.42 -43.56 38.74
CA VAL A 293 -59.89 -43.69 38.58
C VAL A 293 -60.74 -42.42 38.31
N VAL A 294 -61.35 -42.45 37.10
CA VAL A 294 -62.71 -41.98 36.70
C VAL A 294 -62.91 -40.49 36.42
N LEU A 295 -63.76 -40.02 35.50
CA LEU A 295 -64.56 -40.49 34.35
C LEU A 295 -65.43 -39.26 34.01
N VAL A 296 -65.50 -38.82 32.75
CA VAL A 296 -66.67 -38.48 31.90
C VAL A 296 -66.11 -37.96 30.59
#